data_AF-A0A2E5RYI6-F1
#
_entry.id   AF-A0A2E5RYI6-F1
#
_cell.length_a   1.000
_cell.length_b   1.000
_cell.length_c   1.000
_cell.angle_alpha   90.00
_cell.angle_beta   90.00
_cell.angle_gamma   90.00
#
_symmetry.space_group_name_H-M   'P 1'
#
loop_
_entity.id
_entity.type
_entity.pdbx_description
1 polymer ?
#
loop_
_entity_poly.entity_id
_entity_poly.type
_entity_poly.pdbx_seq_one_letter_code
_entity_poly.pdbx_strand_id
1 'polypeptide(L)'
;MPLEPGKPLQQQKVEPGTVLFQSGQSAAMLCLLHQGEVGIQIPGHKNPAYRLGNNTCPGFAALLRREKYETNFIVTKPSVISAFPVNREQGFQGLVLGKLNVAMLAVRTVAQEIMQSMQAIKQMEDFSAYLQKTLDNMALAYYRCNPQVFQNQIEAGGESFVDPVIAAARIVVDSFQEHGGEIPETLNRAWMEADHSQFLDRTYEFESSVDQDGFQ
;
A
#
# COMPACT_ATOMS: atom_id res chain seq x y z
N MET A 1 0.63 -25.91 -2.14
CA MET A 1 -0.73 -26.30 -2.57
C MET A 1 -1.72 -25.58 -1.66
N PRO A 2 -2.75 -24.88 -2.20
CA PRO A 2 -3.79 -24.22 -1.40
C PRO A 2 -4.46 -25.16 -0.40
N LEU A 3 -5.02 -24.61 0.68
CA LEU A 3 -5.83 -25.40 1.61
C LEU A 3 -7.00 -26.04 0.85
N GLU A 4 -7.12 -27.37 0.95
CA GLU A 4 -8.23 -28.11 0.34
C GLU A 4 -9.55 -27.75 1.06
N PRO A 5 -10.56 -27.23 0.34
CA PRO A 5 -11.87 -26.97 0.91
C PRO A 5 -12.48 -28.27 1.47
N GLY A 6 -12.95 -28.24 2.72
CA GLY A 6 -13.72 -29.34 3.32
C GLY A 6 -12.94 -30.30 4.22
N LYS A 7 -11.61 -30.26 4.25
CA LYS A 7 -10.80 -31.08 5.19
C LYS A 7 -10.29 -30.21 6.34
N PRO A 8 -10.66 -30.52 7.60
CA PRO A 8 -10.11 -29.80 8.74
C PRO A 8 -8.63 -30.14 8.92
N LEU A 9 -7.85 -29.14 9.34
CA LEU A 9 -6.45 -29.27 9.72
C LEU A 9 -6.28 -28.74 11.14
N GLN A 10 -5.49 -29.43 11.97
CA GLN A 10 -5.30 -29.04 13.35
C GLN A 10 -3.81 -29.00 13.69
N GLN A 11 -3.32 -27.80 14.04
CA GLN A 11 -1.92 -27.54 14.41
C GLN A 11 -0.90 -28.12 13.42
N GLN A 12 -1.20 -28.00 12.13
CA GLN A 12 -0.31 -28.46 11.08
C GLN A 12 0.84 -27.48 10.89
N LYS A 13 2.07 -28.00 10.79
CA LYS A 13 3.24 -27.23 10.37
C LYS A 13 3.22 -27.03 8.86
N VAL A 14 3.48 -25.81 8.42
CA VAL A 14 3.46 -25.40 7.03
C VAL A 14 4.72 -24.60 6.71
N GLU A 15 5.35 -24.94 5.59
CA GLU A 15 6.60 -24.33 5.16
C GLU A 15 6.38 -22.99 4.43
N PRO A 16 7.37 -22.08 4.47
CA PRO A 16 7.38 -20.87 3.65
C PRO A 16 7.12 -21.14 2.17
N GLY A 17 6.42 -20.22 1.51
CA GLY A 17 6.00 -20.33 0.11
C GLY A 17 4.70 -21.11 -0.10
N THR A 18 4.15 -21.74 0.94
CA THR A 18 2.84 -22.39 0.84
C THR A 18 1.74 -21.33 0.75
N VAL A 19 0.96 -21.37 -0.34
CA VAL A 19 -0.27 -20.61 -0.49
C VAL A 19 -1.35 -21.26 0.38
N LEU A 20 -1.93 -20.54 1.34
CA LEU A 20 -3.05 -20.98 2.15
C LEU A 20 -4.37 -20.78 1.41
N PHE A 21 -4.55 -19.57 0.85
CA PHE A 21 -5.72 -19.18 0.07
C PHE A 21 -5.28 -18.49 -1.21
N GLN A 22 -5.91 -18.84 -2.31
CA GLN A 22 -5.60 -18.28 -3.63
C GLN A 22 -6.65 -17.24 -4.02
N SER A 23 -6.22 -16.17 -4.67
CA SER A 23 -7.12 -15.17 -5.25
C SER A 23 -8.10 -15.83 -6.23
N GLY A 24 -9.37 -15.42 -6.17
CA GLY A 24 -10.48 -16.00 -6.94
C GLY A 24 -11.09 -17.26 -6.34
N GLN A 25 -10.44 -17.90 -5.36
CA GLN A 25 -11.03 -19.02 -4.61
C GLN A 25 -12.14 -18.53 -3.70
N SER A 26 -13.28 -19.24 -3.64
CA SER A 26 -14.34 -18.94 -2.68
C SER A 26 -13.89 -19.19 -1.25
N ALA A 27 -14.14 -18.22 -0.35
CA ALA A 27 -13.86 -18.40 1.06
C ALA A 27 -14.82 -19.42 1.69
N ALA A 28 -14.24 -20.47 2.27
CA ALA A 28 -15.00 -21.58 2.86
C ALA A 28 -14.34 -22.17 4.11
N MET A 29 -13.15 -21.68 4.47
CA MET A 29 -12.34 -22.22 5.57
C MET A 29 -11.98 -21.09 6.53
N LEU A 30 -12.20 -21.32 7.82
CA LEU A 30 -11.62 -20.52 8.89
C LEU A 30 -10.19 -20.99 9.13
N CYS A 31 -9.20 -20.13 8.94
CA CYS A 31 -7.80 -20.45 9.22
C CYS A 31 -7.31 -19.67 10.44
N LEU A 32 -6.71 -20.38 11.40
CA LEU A 32 -6.04 -19.83 12.57
C LEU A 32 -4.54 -19.99 12.38
N LEU A 33 -3.82 -18.89 12.46
CA LEU A 33 -2.36 -18.86 12.50
C LEU A 33 -1.93 -18.80 13.97
N HIS A 34 -1.44 -19.91 14.52
CA HIS A 34 -0.98 -19.97 15.91
C HIS A 34 0.43 -19.40 16.04
N GLN A 35 1.31 -19.76 15.11
CA GLN A 35 2.71 -19.33 15.07
C GLN A 35 3.16 -19.13 13.63
N GLY A 36 4.08 -18.19 13.41
CA GLY A 36 4.69 -17.90 12.13
C GLY A 36 4.16 -16.60 11.52
N GLU A 37 4.09 -16.56 10.20
CA GLU A 37 3.79 -15.35 9.46
C GLU A 37 3.15 -15.68 8.11
N VAL A 38 2.10 -14.94 7.77
CA VAL A 38 1.39 -15.03 6.49
C VAL A 38 1.43 -13.66 5.83
N GLY A 39 1.98 -13.60 4.63
CA GLY A 39 1.98 -12.43 3.76
C GLY A 39 0.72 -12.38 2.90
N ILE A 40 0.13 -11.19 2.80
CA ILE A 40 -1.00 -10.92 1.92
C ILE A 40 -0.44 -10.35 0.62
N GLN A 41 -0.57 -11.09 -0.46
CA GLN A 41 0.01 -10.76 -1.76
C GLN A 41 -1.11 -10.41 -2.76
N ILE A 42 -1.00 -9.24 -3.37
CA ILE A 42 -1.89 -8.80 -4.45
C ILE A 42 -1.57 -9.63 -5.71
N PRO A 43 -2.57 -10.14 -6.45
CA PRO A 43 -2.34 -10.89 -7.68
C PRO A 43 -1.46 -10.10 -8.66
N GLY A 44 -0.45 -10.77 -9.24
CA GLY A 44 0.52 -10.15 -10.14
C GLY A 44 1.73 -9.49 -9.45
N HIS A 45 1.71 -9.32 -8.13
CA HIS A 45 2.84 -8.78 -7.37
C HIS A 45 3.67 -9.90 -6.74
N LYS A 46 5.00 -9.77 -6.78
CA LYS A 46 5.92 -10.77 -6.20
C LYS A 46 5.97 -10.69 -4.68
N ASN A 47 5.96 -9.49 -4.11
CA ASN A 47 6.09 -9.27 -2.67
C ASN A 47 4.72 -9.13 -2.01
N PRO A 48 4.55 -9.59 -0.75
CA PRO A 48 3.37 -9.28 0.04
C PRO A 48 3.23 -7.77 0.27
N ALA A 49 2.00 -7.26 0.20
CA ALA A 49 1.66 -5.90 0.57
C ALA A 49 1.86 -5.67 2.07
N TYR A 50 1.45 -6.64 2.89
CA TYR A 50 1.65 -6.63 4.34
C TYR A 50 1.68 -8.07 4.90
N ARG A 51 1.90 -8.19 6.22
CA ARG A 51 2.13 -9.49 6.88
C ARG A 51 1.43 -9.61 8.22
N LEU A 52 0.69 -10.69 8.39
CA LEU A 52 0.07 -11.09 9.64
C LEU A 52 0.98 -12.05 10.41
N GLY A 53 1.12 -11.80 11.71
CA GLY A 53 1.93 -12.61 12.61
C GLY A 53 1.09 -13.60 13.44
N ASN A 54 1.71 -14.13 14.49
CA ASN A 54 1.11 -15.09 15.42
C ASN A 54 -0.28 -14.65 15.92
N ASN A 55 -1.13 -15.63 16.21
CA ASN A 55 -2.48 -15.43 16.76
C ASN A 55 -3.30 -14.48 15.89
N THR A 56 -3.44 -14.85 14.61
CA THR A 56 -4.30 -14.15 13.65
C THR A 56 -5.20 -15.14 12.92
N CYS A 57 -6.22 -14.61 12.24
CA CYS A 57 -7.17 -15.36 11.44
C CYS A 57 -7.16 -14.86 9.98
N PRO A 58 -6.16 -15.25 9.16
CA PRO A 58 -6.02 -14.73 7.81
C PRO A 58 -7.25 -15.04 6.94
N GLY A 59 -7.66 -14.09 6.10
CA GLY A 59 -8.76 -14.28 5.15
C GLY A 59 -10.16 -14.31 5.78
N PHE A 60 -10.28 -13.93 7.05
CA PHE A 60 -11.55 -13.94 7.77
C PHE A 60 -12.58 -12.98 7.19
N ALA A 61 -12.18 -11.80 6.71
CA ALA A 61 -13.10 -10.82 6.12
C ALA A 61 -13.85 -11.42 4.90
N ALA A 62 -13.14 -12.09 4.00
CA ALA A 62 -13.74 -12.76 2.84
C ALA A 62 -14.68 -13.91 3.27
N LEU A 63 -14.29 -14.67 4.30
CA LEU A 63 -15.11 -15.73 4.86
C LEU A 63 -16.42 -15.19 5.46
N LEU A 64 -16.36 -14.09 6.22
CA LEU A 64 -17.52 -13.43 6.82
C LEU A 64 -18.48 -12.90 5.75
N ARG A 65 -17.95 -12.25 4.71
CA ARG A 65 -18.74 -11.70 3.59
C ARG A 65 -19.24 -12.77 2.61
N ARG A 66 -18.76 -14.01 2.74
CA ARG A 66 -19.05 -15.14 1.83
C ARG A 66 -18.60 -14.86 0.39
N GLU A 67 -17.49 -14.13 0.26
CA GLU A 67 -16.93 -13.69 -1.01
C GLU A 67 -15.74 -14.57 -1.43
N LYS A 68 -15.18 -14.28 -2.61
CA LYS A 68 -13.90 -14.86 -3.04
C LYS A 68 -12.76 -14.10 -2.38
N TYR A 69 -11.62 -14.76 -2.18
CA TYR A 69 -10.41 -14.04 -1.79
C TYR A 69 -9.95 -13.15 -2.93
N GLU A 70 -9.70 -11.87 -2.65
CA GLU A 70 -9.15 -10.93 -3.63
C GLU A 70 -7.63 -11.08 -3.76
N THR A 71 -6.97 -11.51 -2.68
CA THR A 71 -5.52 -11.64 -2.54
C THR A 71 -5.08 -13.09 -2.31
N ASN A 72 -3.79 -13.35 -2.51
CA ASN A 72 -3.15 -14.60 -2.10
C ASN A 72 -2.66 -14.49 -0.66
N PHE A 73 -2.89 -15.53 0.14
CA PHE A 73 -2.37 -15.64 1.50
C PHE A 73 -1.24 -16.65 1.49
N ILE A 74 0.00 -16.19 1.69
CA ILE A 74 1.20 -17.00 1.50
C ILE A 74 1.98 -17.06 2.80
N VAL A 75 2.33 -18.26 3.23
CA VAL A 75 3.21 -18.45 4.40
C VAL A 75 4.60 -17.88 4.09
N THR A 76 5.08 -16.94 4.90
CA THR A 76 6.39 -16.29 4.70
C THR A 76 7.46 -16.80 5.66
N LYS A 77 7.05 -17.38 6.79
CA LYS A 77 7.92 -18.06 7.78
C LYS A 77 7.33 -19.41 8.16
N PRO A 78 8.11 -20.40 8.62
CA PRO A 78 7.57 -21.67 9.10
C PRO A 78 6.44 -21.41 10.10
N SER A 79 5.27 -21.98 9.82
CA SER A 79 4.02 -21.60 10.48
C SER A 79 3.26 -22.81 11.02
N VAL A 80 2.50 -22.60 12.08
CA VAL A 80 1.57 -23.61 12.65
C VAL A 80 0.16 -23.10 12.48
N ILE A 81 -0.67 -23.84 11.74
CA ILE A 81 -2.04 -23.44 11.42
C ILE A 81 -3.07 -24.49 11.85
N SER A 82 -4.28 -24.03 12.11
CA SER A 82 -5.47 -24.87 12.09
C SER A 82 -6.48 -24.31 11.09
N ALA A 83 -7.08 -25.14 10.26
CA ALA A 83 -8.09 -24.74 9.30
C ALA A 83 -9.37 -25.55 9.51
N PHE A 84 -10.53 -24.91 9.52
CA PHE A 84 -11.82 -25.55 9.74
C PHE A 84 -12.79 -25.18 8.63
N PRO A 85 -13.47 -26.15 8.00
CA PRO A 85 -14.51 -25.85 7.03
C PRO A 85 -15.69 -25.16 7.72
N VAL A 86 -16.23 -24.13 7.07
CA VAL A 86 -17.40 -23.39 7.55
C VAL A 86 -18.59 -23.80 6.71
N ASN A 87 -19.59 -24.40 7.36
CA ASN A 87 -20.80 -24.81 6.68
C ASN A 87 -21.60 -23.56 6.24
N ARG A 88 -21.90 -23.47 4.93
CA ARG A 88 -22.70 -22.38 4.35
C ARG A 88 -24.13 -22.36 4.91
N GLU A 89 -24.67 -23.51 5.31
CA GLU A 89 -26.06 -23.68 5.75
C GLU A 89 -26.25 -23.36 7.25
N GLN A 90 -25.34 -23.80 8.13
CA GLN A 90 -25.39 -23.50 9.57
C GLN A 90 -24.88 -22.08 9.89
N GLY A 91 -24.28 -21.42 8.91
CA GLY A 91 -23.88 -20.03 8.98
C GLY A 91 -22.77 -19.75 10.00
N PHE A 92 -22.48 -18.46 10.14
CA PHE A 92 -21.41 -17.95 10.98
C PHE A 92 -21.74 -17.99 12.48
N GLN A 93 -23.04 -18.03 12.81
CA GLN A 93 -23.54 -18.14 14.18
C GLN A 93 -22.99 -19.38 14.89
N GLY A 94 -22.96 -20.54 14.26
CA GLY A 94 -22.40 -21.75 14.87
C GLY A 94 -20.90 -21.64 15.18
N LEU A 95 -20.17 -20.84 14.40
CA LEU A 95 -18.72 -20.68 14.51
C LEU A 95 -18.32 -19.60 15.54
N VAL A 96 -19.07 -18.50 15.59
CA VAL A 96 -18.88 -17.41 16.56
C VAL A 96 -19.44 -17.77 17.95
N LEU A 97 -20.65 -18.34 18.01
CA LEU A 97 -21.29 -18.70 19.29
C LEU A 97 -20.63 -19.92 19.93
N GLY A 98 -20.04 -20.82 19.13
CA GLY A 98 -19.34 -22.00 19.64
C GLY A 98 -17.99 -21.69 20.29
N LYS A 99 -17.31 -20.59 19.89
CA LYS A 99 -15.97 -20.20 20.39
C LYS A 99 -15.74 -18.68 20.30
N LEU A 100 -16.28 -17.92 21.25
CA LEU A 100 -16.15 -16.45 21.32
C LEU A 100 -14.69 -15.97 21.16
N ASN A 101 -13.72 -16.68 21.76
CA ASN A 101 -12.31 -16.34 21.65
C ASN A 101 -11.80 -16.30 20.20
N VAL A 102 -12.30 -17.17 19.34
CA VAL A 102 -11.93 -17.21 17.92
C VAL A 102 -12.58 -16.05 17.17
N ALA A 103 -13.81 -15.68 17.52
CA ALA A 103 -14.46 -14.51 16.93
C ALA A 103 -13.72 -13.22 17.28
N MET A 104 -13.33 -13.03 18.54
CA MET A 104 -12.54 -11.87 18.98
C MET A 104 -11.18 -11.82 18.30
N LEU A 105 -10.49 -12.97 18.21
CA LEU A 105 -9.22 -13.09 17.47
C LEU A 105 -9.36 -12.61 16.02
N ALA A 106 -10.46 -13.00 15.39
CA ALA A 106 -10.69 -12.71 14.00
C ALA A 106 -11.09 -11.25 13.75
N VAL A 107 -11.90 -10.63 14.63
CA VAL A 107 -12.15 -9.18 14.61
C VAL A 107 -10.85 -8.39 14.77
N ARG A 108 -10.00 -8.77 15.74
CA ARG A 108 -8.68 -8.16 15.92
C ARG A 108 -7.81 -8.31 14.67
N THR A 109 -7.88 -9.46 14.01
CA THR A 109 -7.13 -9.69 12.77
C THR A 109 -7.58 -8.73 11.67
N VAL A 110 -8.89 -8.55 11.48
CA VAL A 110 -9.42 -7.60 10.48
C VAL A 110 -8.97 -6.16 10.80
N ALA A 111 -9.00 -5.74 12.06
CA ALA A 111 -8.49 -4.43 12.46
C ALA A 111 -7.00 -4.27 12.14
N GLN A 112 -6.20 -5.31 12.40
CA GLN A 112 -4.78 -5.35 12.06
C GLN A 112 -4.55 -5.27 10.54
N GLU A 113 -5.34 -5.97 9.73
CA GLU A 113 -5.29 -5.91 8.27
C GLU A 113 -5.60 -4.50 7.76
N ILE A 114 -6.59 -3.81 8.34
CA ILE A 114 -6.91 -2.41 8.01
C ILE A 114 -5.73 -1.50 8.34
N MET A 115 -5.20 -1.56 9.57
CA MET A 115 -4.08 -0.72 10.00
C MET A 115 -2.84 -0.92 9.13
N GLN A 116 -2.49 -2.17 8.83
CA GLN A 116 -1.33 -2.47 7.98
C GLN A 116 -1.55 -2.02 6.53
N SER A 117 -2.76 -2.14 5.99
CA SER A 117 -3.09 -1.64 4.66
C SER A 117 -2.96 -0.12 4.59
N MET A 118 -3.45 0.59 5.60
CA MET A 118 -3.30 2.04 5.69
C MET A 118 -1.85 2.48 5.84
N GLN A 119 -1.06 1.76 6.62
CA GLN A 119 0.38 2.04 6.74
C GLN A 119 1.09 1.86 5.41
N ALA A 120 0.74 0.83 4.62
CA ALA A 120 1.30 0.63 3.29
C ALA A 120 0.91 1.75 2.31
N ILE A 121 -0.35 2.21 2.36
CA ILE A 121 -0.82 3.36 1.55
C ILE A 121 -0.04 4.61 1.93
N LYS A 122 0.04 4.94 3.23
CA LYS A 122 0.79 6.10 3.72
C LYS A 122 2.24 6.10 3.26
N GLN A 123 2.94 4.96 3.37
CA GLN A 123 4.33 4.86 2.91
C GLN A 123 4.48 5.13 1.41
N MET A 124 3.50 4.69 0.61
CA MET A 124 3.51 4.92 -0.84
C MET A 124 3.24 6.38 -1.18
N GLU A 125 2.33 7.03 -0.45
CA GLU A 125 2.05 8.45 -0.60
C GLU A 125 3.23 9.32 -0.14
N ASP A 126 3.83 9.03 1.01
CA ASP A 126 5.04 9.71 1.50
C ASP A 126 6.17 9.62 0.46
N PHE A 127 6.33 8.44 -0.16
CA PHE A 127 7.31 8.25 -1.25
C PHE A 127 6.94 9.02 -2.52
N SER A 128 5.66 9.02 -2.90
CA SER A 128 5.16 9.79 -4.05
C SER A 128 5.38 11.28 -3.86
N ALA A 129 5.05 11.80 -2.68
CA ALA A 129 5.28 13.18 -2.27
C ALA A 129 6.78 13.54 -2.32
N TYR A 130 7.64 12.66 -1.82
CA TYR A 130 9.10 12.84 -1.91
C TYR A 130 9.59 12.94 -3.38
N LEU A 131 9.11 12.07 -4.26
CA LEU A 131 9.44 12.12 -5.69
C LEU A 131 8.91 13.39 -6.35
N GLN A 132 7.67 13.77 -6.03
CA GLN A 132 7.03 14.94 -6.60
C GLN A 132 7.76 16.24 -6.21
N LYS A 133 8.09 16.37 -4.92
CA LYS A 133 8.92 17.47 -4.41
C LYS A 133 10.28 17.52 -5.09
N THR A 134 10.92 16.37 -5.30
CA THR A 134 12.20 16.30 -6.02
C THR A 134 12.05 16.79 -7.46
N LEU A 135 10.99 16.35 -8.15
CA LEU A 135 10.71 16.75 -9.52
C LEU A 135 10.46 18.26 -9.64
N ASP A 136 9.70 18.83 -8.71
CA ASP A 136 9.40 20.27 -8.72
C ASP A 136 10.66 21.10 -8.45
N ASN A 137 11.47 20.70 -7.47
CA ASN A 137 12.73 21.37 -7.17
C ASN A 137 13.71 21.27 -8.35
N MET A 138 13.72 20.15 -9.08
CA MET A 138 14.49 20.01 -10.31
C MET A 138 13.96 20.90 -11.44
N ALA A 139 12.64 21.09 -11.57
CA ALA A 139 12.06 22.00 -12.56
C ALA A 139 12.45 23.46 -12.31
N LEU A 140 12.38 23.92 -11.05
CA LEU A 140 12.82 25.26 -10.67
C LEU A 140 14.33 25.44 -10.88
N ALA A 141 15.12 24.42 -10.55
CA ALA A 141 16.55 24.42 -10.80
C ALA A 141 16.88 24.47 -12.29
N TYR A 142 16.10 23.75 -13.12
CA TYR A 142 16.27 23.74 -14.56
C TYR A 142 16.05 25.14 -15.15
N TYR A 143 14.99 25.83 -14.73
CA TYR A 143 14.77 27.23 -15.08
C TYR A 143 15.96 28.11 -14.73
N ARG A 144 16.51 27.97 -13.52
CA ARG A 144 17.64 28.79 -13.09
C ARG A 144 18.91 28.53 -13.91
N CYS A 145 19.20 27.28 -14.22
CA CYS A 145 20.38 26.89 -15.00
C CYS A 145 20.27 27.26 -16.48
N ASN A 146 19.06 27.28 -17.04
CA ASN A 146 18.83 27.49 -18.47
C ASN A 146 17.62 28.39 -18.77
N PRO A 147 17.60 29.65 -18.28
CA PRO A 147 16.43 30.54 -18.41
C PRO A 147 16.07 30.83 -19.87
N GLN A 148 17.05 30.84 -20.78
CA GLN A 148 16.86 31.05 -22.22
C GLN A 148 15.95 30.01 -22.88
N VAL A 149 15.93 28.76 -22.37
CA VAL A 149 15.07 27.69 -22.89
C VAL A 149 13.61 27.93 -22.50
N PHE A 150 13.39 28.66 -21.40
CA PHE A 150 12.06 29.08 -20.95
C PHE A 150 11.59 30.39 -21.61
N GLN A 151 12.49 31.23 -22.10
CA GLN A 151 12.15 32.47 -22.81
C GLN A 151 11.81 32.23 -24.28
N ASN A 152 12.49 31.28 -24.91
CA ASN A 152 12.27 30.94 -26.31
C ASN A 152 11.22 29.83 -26.41
N GLN A 153 10.10 30.08 -27.12
CA GLN A 153 9.50 28.98 -27.86
C GLN A 153 10.60 28.53 -28.83
N ILE A 154 11.21 27.36 -28.61
CA ILE A 154 12.13 26.80 -29.59
C ILE A 154 11.28 26.53 -30.84
N GLU A 155 11.25 27.48 -31.76
CA GLU A 155 10.72 27.26 -33.10
C GLU A 155 11.57 26.15 -33.73
N ALA A 156 10.91 25.05 -34.06
CA ALA A 156 11.49 23.91 -34.72
C ALA A 156 12.28 24.35 -35.96
N GLY A 157 13.60 24.29 -35.90
CA GLY A 157 14.44 24.85 -36.96
C GLY A 157 15.88 24.36 -36.93
N GLY A 158 16.06 23.04 -36.95
CA GLY A 158 17.36 22.36 -37.10
C GLY A 158 17.54 21.28 -36.05
N GLU A 159 17.16 20.04 -36.40
CA GLU A 159 17.06 18.89 -35.49
C GLU A 159 16.34 19.23 -34.18
N SER A 160 15.02 19.37 -34.29
CA SER A 160 14.08 19.77 -33.24
C SER A 160 14.07 18.80 -32.05
N PHE A 161 15.10 18.85 -31.21
CA PHE A 161 15.04 18.32 -29.87
C PHE A 161 14.24 19.30 -29.01
N VAL A 162 12.92 19.14 -29.03
CA VAL A 162 12.06 19.73 -28.00
C VAL A 162 12.35 18.94 -26.73
N ASP A 163 12.95 19.58 -25.74
CA ASP A 163 13.18 18.94 -24.45
C ASP A 163 11.81 18.49 -23.89
N PRO A 164 11.56 17.17 -23.78
CA PRO A 164 10.24 16.64 -23.45
C PRO A 164 9.78 17.06 -22.04
N VAL A 165 10.71 17.48 -21.17
CA VAL A 165 10.36 17.89 -19.80
C VAL A 165 10.04 19.38 -19.68
N ILE A 166 10.29 20.19 -20.71
CA ILE A 166 10.18 21.65 -20.58
C ILE A 166 8.74 22.13 -20.35
N ALA A 167 7.76 21.48 -20.99
CA ALA A 167 6.35 21.82 -20.82
C ALA A 167 5.90 21.58 -19.38
N ALA A 168 6.31 20.44 -18.79
CA ALA A 168 6.03 20.11 -17.40
C ALA A 168 6.77 21.05 -16.43
N ALA A 169 8.04 21.35 -16.70
CA ALA A 169 8.83 22.26 -15.87
C ALA A 169 8.27 23.68 -15.87
N ARG A 170 7.75 24.15 -17.01
CA ARG A 170 7.14 25.48 -17.14
C ARG A 170 5.90 25.63 -16.26
N ILE A 171 5.03 24.62 -16.20
CA ILE A 171 3.87 24.63 -15.31
C ILE A 171 4.29 24.85 -13.85
N VAL A 172 5.36 24.17 -13.40
CA VAL A 172 5.87 24.31 -12.03
C VAL A 172 6.46 25.70 -11.80
N VAL A 173 7.26 26.21 -12.74
CA VAL A 173 7.90 27.52 -12.63
C VAL A 173 6.88 28.65 -12.65
N ASP A 174 5.92 28.60 -13.56
CA ASP A 174 4.86 29.60 -13.69
C ASP A 174 4.03 29.63 -12.39
N SER A 175 3.60 28.46 -11.90
CA SER A 175 2.88 28.36 -10.62
C SER A 175 3.70 28.90 -9.44
N PHE A 176 4.99 28.56 -9.35
CA PHE A 176 5.87 29.06 -8.29
C PHE A 176 5.99 30.58 -8.29
N GLN A 177 6.15 31.19 -9.47
CA GLN A 177 6.27 32.63 -9.63
C GLN A 177 4.94 33.36 -9.44
N GLU A 178 3.82 32.80 -9.91
CA GLU A 178 2.47 33.34 -9.73
C GLU A 178 2.10 33.44 -8.25
N HIS A 179 2.54 32.48 -7.43
CA HIS A 179 2.32 32.48 -5.98
C HIS A 179 3.40 33.24 -5.18
N GLY A 180 4.26 34.01 -5.86
CA GLY A 180 5.24 34.89 -5.22
C GLY A 180 6.53 34.19 -4.75
N GLY A 181 6.80 32.98 -5.24
CA GLY A 181 8.06 32.28 -5.01
C GLY A 181 9.22 32.90 -5.79
N GLU A 182 10.32 33.16 -5.09
CA GLU A 182 11.56 33.67 -5.70
C GLU A 182 12.62 32.56 -5.82
N ILE A 183 13.08 32.31 -7.05
CA ILE A 183 14.15 31.35 -7.31
C ILE A 183 15.49 32.08 -7.12
N PRO A 184 16.34 31.66 -6.15
CA PRO A 184 17.56 32.40 -5.83
C PRO A 184 18.60 32.29 -6.94
N GLU A 185 19.50 33.28 -7.00
CA GLU A 185 20.56 33.30 -8.01
C GLU A 185 21.54 32.13 -7.88
N THR A 186 21.77 31.65 -6.66
CA THR A 186 22.62 30.48 -6.41
C THR A 186 21.80 29.42 -5.70
N LEU A 187 21.64 28.26 -6.34
CA LEU A 187 20.99 27.11 -5.74
C LEU A 187 21.97 26.39 -4.82
N ASN A 188 21.61 26.25 -3.55
CA ASN A 188 22.35 25.43 -2.60
C ASN A 188 21.54 24.19 -2.24
N ARG A 189 22.20 23.21 -1.60
CA ARG A 189 21.57 21.95 -1.23
C ARG A 189 20.34 22.14 -0.32
N ALA A 190 20.41 23.07 0.62
CA ALA A 190 19.31 23.33 1.55
C ALA A 190 18.06 23.82 0.80
N TRP A 191 18.22 24.68 -0.19
CA TRP A 191 17.12 25.16 -1.03
C TRP A 191 16.56 24.05 -1.94
N MET A 192 17.42 23.18 -2.48
CA MET A 192 17.02 22.04 -3.30
C MET A 192 16.28 20.94 -2.52
N GLU A 193 16.47 20.87 -1.20
CA GLU A 193 15.78 19.92 -0.31
C GLU A 193 14.57 20.56 0.42
N ALA A 194 14.42 21.89 0.32
CA ALA A 194 13.34 22.63 0.97
C ALA A 194 11.97 22.28 0.37
N ASP A 195 10.93 22.39 1.21
CA ASP A 195 9.56 22.25 0.77
C ASP A 195 9.03 23.60 0.24
N HIS A 196 8.62 23.59 -1.03
CA HIS A 196 8.09 24.72 -1.77
C HIS A 196 6.59 24.57 -2.05
N SER A 197 5.92 23.59 -1.43
CA SER A 197 4.48 23.28 -1.54
C SER A 197 3.57 24.51 -1.48
N GLN A 198 3.87 25.43 -0.56
CA GLN A 198 3.11 26.67 -0.34
C GLN A 198 3.06 27.60 -1.56
N PHE A 199 3.97 27.43 -2.52
CA PHE A 199 4.05 28.21 -3.75
C PHE A 199 3.60 27.41 -4.99
N LEU A 200 3.23 26.13 -4.84
CA LEU A 200 2.98 25.21 -5.96
C LEU A 200 1.55 24.65 -6.00
N ASP A 201 0.65 25.15 -5.15
CA ASP A 201 -0.71 24.59 -4.93
C ASP A 201 -0.69 23.07 -4.69
N ARG A 202 0.29 22.57 -3.92
CA ARG A 202 0.43 21.14 -3.64
C ARG A 202 0.33 20.84 -2.16
N THR A 203 -0.42 19.80 -1.84
CA THR A 203 -0.39 19.17 -0.51
C THR A 203 0.39 17.87 -0.63
N TYR A 204 1.49 17.78 0.10
CA TYR A 204 2.35 16.59 0.14
C TYR A 204 2.04 15.67 1.32
N GLU A 205 1.14 16.06 2.22
CA GLU A 205 0.81 15.31 3.43
C GLU A 205 -0.43 14.42 3.26
N PHE A 206 -0.42 13.27 3.96
CA PHE A 206 -1.53 12.34 4.04
C PHE A 206 -2.46 12.65 5.22
N GLU A 207 -3.75 12.83 4.96
CA GLU A 207 -4.80 12.83 6.00
C GLU A 207 -5.31 11.42 6.24
N SER A 208 -5.02 10.84 7.41
CA SER A 208 -5.62 9.57 7.85
C SER A 208 -6.33 9.75 9.18
N SER A 209 -7.63 9.45 9.22
CA SER A 209 -8.50 9.56 10.40
C SER A 209 -8.62 8.29 11.25
N VAL A 210 -7.68 7.33 11.12
CA VAL A 210 -7.78 6.06 11.87
C VAL A 210 -6.99 6.11 13.17
N ASP A 211 -7.73 6.21 14.27
CA ASP A 211 -7.24 6.14 15.64
C ASP A 211 -6.54 4.79 15.90
N GLN A 212 -5.21 4.85 16.10
CA GLN A 212 -4.36 3.68 16.34
C GLN A 212 -4.45 3.13 17.77
N ASP A 213 -4.99 3.91 18.71
CA ASP A 213 -4.98 3.59 20.15
C ASP A 213 -6.13 2.65 20.59
N GLY A 214 -7.17 2.49 19.77
CA GLY A 214 -8.35 1.69 20.13
C GLY A 214 -8.18 0.16 20.00
N PHE A 215 -7.05 -0.32 19.45
CA PHE A 215 -6.92 -1.70 18.98
C PHE A 215 -5.62 -2.42 19.39
N GLN A 216 -4.82 -1.85 20.30
CA GLN A 216 -3.63 -2.52 20.88
C GLN A 216 -4.00 -3.56 21.94
#